data_AF-A0A8H6QTQ9-F1
#
_entry.id   AF-A0A8H6QTQ9-F1
#
_cell.length_a   1.000
_cell.length_b   1.000
_cell.length_c   1.000
_cell.angle_alpha   90.00
_cell.angle_beta   90.00
_cell.angle_gamma   90.00
#
_symmetry.space_group_name_H-M   'P 1'
#
loop_
_entity.id
_entity.type
_entity.pdbx_description
1 polymer ?
#
loop_
_entity_poly.entity_id
_entity_poly.type
_entity_poly.pdbx_seq_one_letter_code
_entity_poly.pdbx_strand_id
1 'polypeptide(L)'
;MKEQNKPSRYRRIGAGACGTVWAPSERGPAYKREDGGLARSLRNDYEKHQRILHSLNNLPRSGIQPRISVPRCYTFIQPTDESWWAEHISRFPEGYSPSNVIHSQRVAPFPKATRERLVAEYCPSDLVAGILASEMNEDCLVRLYLGRRRTQVHQPRRGSRFKAFSLRNYPLHVDQMEELGIPAQDMRGYAEVMAETLAIMHWVVQVDANDVEFVLAPPDGEKGEWDNELGEHAMWMLDFDLCRDMSIDKAGVEQAVVAFWKNDPFYPRPDEESFLWQAFREKY
;
A
#
# COMPACT_ATOMS: atom_id res chain seq x y z
N MET A 1 18.66 -26.05 -31.61
CA MET A 1 18.70 -24.70 -30.99
C MET A 1 17.56 -24.65 -29.99
N LYS A 2 17.86 -24.58 -28.69
CA LYS A 2 16.84 -24.34 -27.67
C LYS A 2 16.34 -22.90 -27.87
N GLU A 3 15.05 -22.70 -28.08
CA GLU A 3 14.44 -21.38 -27.94
C GLU A 3 14.83 -20.85 -26.56
N GLN A 4 15.74 -19.88 -26.52
CA GLN A 4 15.96 -19.10 -25.30
C GLN A 4 14.65 -18.37 -25.06
N ASN A 5 13.91 -18.80 -24.03
CA ASN A 5 12.69 -18.17 -23.58
C ASN A 5 13.01 -16.68 -23.37
N LYS A 6 12.45 -15.81 -24.22
CA LYS A 6 12.64 -14.36 -24.06
C LYS A 6 12.17 -13.98 -22.64
N PRO A 7 12.94 -13.16 -21.90
CA PRO A 7 12.51 -12.73 -20.57
C PRO A 7 11.15 -12.03 -20.65
N SER A 8 10.26 -12.32 -19.69
CA SER A 8 8.91 -11.76 -19.71
C SER A 8 8.96 -10.24 -19.69
N ARG A 9 8.10 -9.60 -20.49
CA ARG A 9 7.90 -8.16 -20.47
C ARG A 9 7.36 -7.74 -19.11
N TYR A 10 7.71 -6.54 -18.70
CA TYR A 10 7.18 -5.93 -17.51
C TYR A 10 5.79 -5.36 -17.76
N ARG A 11 4.89 -5.67 -16.83
CA ARG A 11 3.56 -5.13 -16.78
C ARG A 11 3.49 -4.05 -15.72
N ARG A 12 2.82 -2.94 -16.03
CA ARG A 12 2.59 -1.85 -15.06
C ARG A 12 1.54 -2.30 -14.07
N ILE A 13 1.91 -2.47 -12.81
CA ILE A 13 1.04 -2.93 -11.73
C ILE A 13 0.52 -1.78 -10.84
N GLY A 14 1.18 -0.62 -10.89
CA GLY A 14 0.79 0.56 -10.12
C GLY A 14 1.27 1.85 -10.77
N ALA A 15 0.64 2.97 -10.41
CA ALA A 15 1.06 4.31 -10.78
C ALA A 15 0.56 5.29 -9.71
N GLY A 16 1.41 6.24 -9.33
CA GLY A 16 1.11 7.26 -8.33
C GLY A 16 1.98 8.49 -8.56
N ALA A 17 1.97 9.41 -7.58
CA ALA A 17 2.70 10.66 -7.70
C ALA A 17 4.22 10.47 -7.78
N CYS A 18 4.79 9.47 -7.12
CA CYS A 18 6.22 9.15 -7.16
C CYS A 18 6.66 8.42 -8.44
N GLY A 19 5.72 7.87 -9.21
CA GLY A 19 5.97 7.22 -10.49
C GLY A 19 5.20 5.92 -10.68
N THR A 20 5.71 5.06 -11.56
CA THR A 20 5.08 3.81 -11.99
C THR A 20 5.75 2.59 -11.38
N VAL A 21 4.96 1.54 -11.10
CA VAL A 21 5.44 0.27 -10.54
C VAL A 21 5.22 -0.84 -11.57
N TRP A 22 6.24 -1.67 -11.76
CA TRP A 22 6.29 -2.70 -12.79
C TRP A 22 6.66 -4.06 -12.22
N ALA A 23 6.12 -5.14 -12.80
CA ALA A 23 6.49 -6.49 -12.42
C ALA A 23 6.49 -7.45 -13.63
N PRO A 24 7.34 -8.49 -13.62
CA PRO A 24 7.40 -9.49 -14.68
C PRO A 24 6.27 -10.53 -14.65
N SER A 25 5.64 -10.73 -13.49
CA SER A 25 4.49 -11.62 -13.26
C SER A 25 3.90 -11.35 -11.86
N GLU A 26 2.84 -12.07 -11.49
CA GLU A 26 2.19 -11.97 -10.17
C GLU A 26 3.11 -12.32 -8.99
N ARG A 27 4.14 -13.14 -9.24
CA ARG A 27 5.15 -13.54 -8.25
C ARG A 27 6.52 -12.99 -8.65
N GLY A 28 7.31 -12.58 -7.66
CA GLY A 28 8.67 -12.07 -7.87
C GLY A 28 8.81 -10.60 -7.53
N PRO A 29 9.74 -9.87 -8.18
CA PRO A 29 10.05 -8.50 -7.79
C PRO A 29 9.10 -7.46 -8.39
N ALA A 30 9.06 -6.31 -7.73
CA ALA A 30 8.49 -5.07 -8.22
C ALA A 30 9.60 -4.04 -8.48
N TYR A 31 9.42 -3.23 -9.52
CA TYR A 31 10.32 -2.18 -9.95
C TYR A 31 9.56 -0.84 -9.98
N LYS A 32 9.79 0.02 -8.98
CA LYS A 32 9.21 1.37 -8.92
C LYS A 32 10.16 2.33 -9.63
N ARG A 33 9.70 2.99 -10.69
CA ARG A 33 10.49 3.92 -11.52
C ARG A 33 10.20 5.36 -11.11
N GLU A 34 11.23 6.20 -11.16
CA GLU A 34 11.12 7.64 -10.89
C GLU A 34 10.67 8.39 -12.15
N ASP A 35 9.43 8.14 -12.56
CA ASP A 35 8.75 8.85 -13.65
C ASP A 35 7.49 9.59 -13.17
N GLY A 36 7.50 9.96 -11.88
CA GLY A 36 6.48 10.75 -11.21
C GLY A 36 6.72 12.26 -11.24
N GLY A 37 6.05 12.98 -10.34
CA GLY A 37 6.15 14.43 -10.21
C GLY A 37 7.44 14.89 -9.52
N LEU A 38 7.92 16.09 -9.86
CA LEU A 38 9.17 16.66 -9.35
C LEU A 38 9.22 16.90 -7.83
N ALA A 39 8.06 16.93 -7.17
CA ALA A 39 7.97 17.10 -5.72
C ALA A 39 8.19 15.79 -4.94
N ARG A 40 8.45 14.69 -5.65
CA ARG A 40 8.54 13.33 -5.12
C ARG A 40 9.96 12.82 -5.29
N SER A 41 10.44 12.01 -4.36
CA SER A 41 11.83 11.52 -4.37
C SER A 41 11.87 10.01 -4.18
N LEU A 42 12.20 9.28 -5.24
CA LEU A 42 12.38 7.84 -5.15
C LEU A 42 13.62 7.49 -4.32
N ARG A 43 14.61 8.39 -4.29
CA ARG A 43 15.78 8.23 -3.42
C ARG A 43 15.41 8.29 -1.94
N ASN A 44 14.57 9.26 -1.54
CA ASN A 44 14.09 9.35 -0.16
C ASN A 44 13.26 8.11 0.20
N ASP A 45 12.38 7.66 -0.70
CA ASP A 45 11.59 6.43 -0.52
C ASP A 45 12.52 5.25 -0.19
N TYR A 46 13.54 5.01 -1.01
CA TYR A 46 14.51 3.94 -0.77
C TYR A 46 15.21 4.04 0.59
N GLU A 47 15.69 5.22 0.96
CA GLU A 47 16.45 5.42 2.20
C GLU A 47 15.57 5.23 3.44
N LYS A 48 14.35 5.78 3.44
CA LYS A 48 13.38 5.58 4.54
C LYS A 48 12.90 4.14 4.59
N HIS A 49 12.65 3.51 3.45
CA HIS A 49 12.26 2.09 3.36
C HIS A 49 13.32 1.17 4.00
N GLN A 50 14.60 1.35 3.66
CA GLN A 50 15.70 0.59 4.26
C GLN A 50 15.80 0.81 5.78
N ARG A 51 15.69 2.05 6.25
CA ARG A 51 15.75 2.38 7.70
C ARG A 51 14.60 1.76 8.47
N ILE A 52 13.38 1.80 7.92
CA ILE A 52 12.18 1.18 8.51
C ILE A 52 12.37 -0.34 8.59
N LEU A 53 12.74 -1.00 7.48
CA LEU A 53 12.99 -2.44 7.44
C LEU A 53 14.08 -2.86 8.45
N HIS A 54 15.17 -2.11 8.52
CA HIS A 54 16.23 -2.37 9.48
C HIS A 54 15.72 -2.30 10.93
N SER A 55 14.89 -1.32 11.24
CA SER A 55 14.32 -1.15 12.58
C SER A 55 13.35 -2.29 12.92
N LEU A 56 12.41 -2.60 12.02
CA LEU A 56 11.45 -3.69 12.20
C LEU A 56 12.12 -5.04 12.43
N ASN A 57 13.20 -5.34 11.69
CA ASN A 57 13.95 -6.59 11.85
C ASN A 57 14.74 -6.68 13.18
N ASN A 58 15.02 -5.56 13.83
CA ASN A 58 15.77 -5.52 15.09
C ASN A 58 14.87 -5.45 16.33
N LEU A 59 13.65 -4.93 16.21
CA LEU A 59 12.68 -4.81 17.31
C LEU A 59 12.41 -6.12 18.08
N PRO A 60 12.36 -7.31 17.44
CA PRO A 60 12.19 -8.57 18.15
C PRO A 60 13.26 -8.84 19.22
N ARG A 61 14.47 -8.31 19.05
CA ARG A 61 15.55 -8.40 20.05
C ARG A 61 15.25 -7.63 21.34
N SER A 62 14.38 -6.63 21.24
CA SER A 62 13.88 -5.82 22.34
C SER A 62 12.52 -6.28 22.85
N GLY A 63 12.02 -7.44 22.40
CA GLY A 63 10.74 -8.02 22.82
C GLY A 63 9.51 -7.41 22.14
N ILE A 64 9.69 -6.51 21.17
CA ILE A 64 8.61 -5.94 20.37
C ILE A 64 8.49 -6.77 19.09
N GLN A 65 7.32 -7.35 18.84
CA GLN A 65 7.03 -8.09 17.62
C GLN A 65 6.12 -7.25 16.72
N PRO A 66 6.65 -6.56 15.70
CA PRO A 66 5.83 -5.74 14.82
C PRO A 66 4.87 -6.62 14.03
N ARG A 67 3.59 -6.21 13.97
CA ARG A 67 2.55 -6.91 13.21
C ARG A 67 2.46 -6.48 11.74
N ILE A 68 3.02 -5.33 11.41
CA ILE A 68 3.00 -4.77 10.05
C ILE A 68 3.99 -5.49 9.12
N SER A 69 3.55 -5.77 7.89
CA SER A 69 4.42 -6.21 6.81
C SER A 69 4.97 -5.02 6.02
N VAL A 70 6.24 -5.05 5.66
CA VAL A 70 6.86 -4.08 4.76
C VAL A 70 7.58 -4.86 3.65
N PRO A 71 7.37 -4.55 2.37
CA PRO A 71 8.03 -5.29 1.29
C PRO A 71 9.55 -5.24 1.46
N ARG A 72 10.26 -6.34 1.22
CA ARG A 72 11.73 -6.31 1.17
C ARG A 72 12.18 -5.27 0.15
N CYS A 73 13.17 -4.46 0.52
CA CYS A 73 13.79 -3.46 -0.35
C CYS A 73 15.18 -3.95 -0.72
N TYR A 74 15.41 -4.34 -1.98
CA TYR A 74 16.64 -5.01 -2.37
C TYR A 74 17.73 -4.02 -2.77
N THR A 75 17.46 -3.12 -3.72
CA THR A 75 18.47 -2.19 -4.21
C THR A 75 17.87 -0.96 -4.90
N PHE A 76 18.69 0.08 -5.04
CA PHE A 76 18.40 1.31 -5.78
C PHE A 76 19.27 1.35 -7.04
N ILE A 77 18.63 1.29 -8.21
CA ILE A 77 19.27 1.28 -9.53
C ILE A 77 19.27 2.71 -10.07
N GLN A 78 20.42 3.15 -10.54
CA GLN A 78 20.61 4.48 -11.12
C GLN A 78 20.48 4.45 -12.65
N PRO A 79 20.19 5.59 -13.30
CA PRO A 79 20.21 5.71 -14.77
C PRO A 79 21.55 5.31 -15.38
N THR A 80 22.64 5.45 -14.62
CA THR A 80 24.03 5.18 -15.03
C THR A 80 24.44 3.71 -14.87
N ASP A 81 23.57 2.83 -14.37
CA ASP A 81 23.85 1.38 -14.31
C ASP A 81 23.63 0.75 -15.69
N GLU A 82 24.62 0.91 -16.57
CA GLU A 82 24.58 0.43 -17.95
C GLU A 82 24.32 -1.08 -18.04
N SER A 83 24.86 -1.84 -17.08
CA SER A 83 24.73 -3.30 -17.04
C SER A 83 23.29 -3.73 -16.80
N TRP A 84 22.62 -3.12 -15.81
CA TRP A 84 21.24 -3.41 -15.50
C TRP A 84 20.31 -2.93 -16.60
N TRP A 85 20.52 -1.71 -17.12
CA TRP A 85 19.68 -1.16 -18.18
C TRP A 85 19.80 -1.92 -19.50
N ALA A 86 20.99 -2.40 -19.87
CA ALA A 86 21.16 -3.24 -21.06
C ALA A 86 20.31 -4.52 -21.00
N GLU A 87 20.19 -5.12 -19.82
CA GLU A 87 19.36 -6.32 -19.63
C GLU A 87 17.85 -6.00 -19.54
N HIS A 88 17.50 -4.88 -18.90
CA HIS A 88 16.12 -4.65 -18.46
C HIS A 88 15.32 -3.68 -19.32
N ILE A 89 15.95 -2.76 -20.07
CA ILE A 89 15.23 -1.70 -20.80
C ILE A 89 14.24 -2.27 -21.82
N SER A 90 14.63 -3.34 -22.52
CA SER A 90 13.80 -4.02 -23.53
C SER A 90 12.57 -4.73 -22.96
N ARG A 91 12.54 -4.95 -21.64
CA ARG A 91 11.41 -5.58 -20.93
C ARG A 91 10.30 -4.58 -20.63
N PHE A 92 10.62 -3.28 -20.53
CA PHE A 92 9.61 -2.23 -20.45
C PHE A 92 8.91 -2.03 -21.83
N PRO A 93 7.75 -1.36 -21.89
CA PRO A 93 7.19 -0.91 -23.15
C PRO A 93 8.14 0.02 -23.92
N GLU A 94 7.89 0.23 -25.21
CA GLU A 94 8.68 1.19 -25.98
C GLU A 94 8.47 2.63 -25.44
N GLY A 95 9.52 3.45 -25.51
CA GLY A 95 9.49 4.86 -25.10
C GLY A 95 10.02 5.15 -23.70
N TYR A 96 10.44 4.14 -22.93
CA TYR A 96 11.11 4.35 -21.65
C TYR A 96 12.62 4.55 -21.81
N SER A 97 13.19 5.43 -20.98
CA SER A 97 14.61 5.67 -20.84
C SER A 97 15.11 5.24 -19.45
N PRO A 98 16.44 5.07 -19.28
CA PRO A 98 17.04 4.90 -17.96
C PRO A 98 16.61 5.99 -16.98
N SER A 99 16.33 5.59 -15.74
CA SER A 99 15.80 6.42 -14.64
C SER A 99 16.26 5.85 -13.29
N ASN A 100 15.93 6.48 -12.17
CA ASN A 100 16.09 5.80 -10.89
C ASN A 100 15.01 4.72 -10.71
N VAL A 101 15.38 3.57 -10.13
CA VAL A 101 14.46 2.45 -9.89
C VAL A 101 14.70 1.83 -8.51
N ILE A 102 13.63 1.60 -7.74
CA ILE A 102 13.68 0.73 -6.57
C ILE A 102 13.32 -0.68 -7.01
N HIS A 103 14.23 -1.62 -6.77
CA HIS A 103 13.97 -3.04 -6.87
C HIS A 103 13.54 -3.57 -5.49
N SER A 104 12.31 -4.07 -5.38
CA SER A 104 11.70 -4.50 -4.13
C SER A 104 10.86 -5.77 -4.30
N GLN A 105 10.41 -6.34 -3.20
CA GLN A 105 9.39 -7.39 -3.20
C GLN A 105 8.08 -6.84 -3.75
N ARG A 106 7.43 -7.61 -4.63
CA ARG A 106 6.05 -7.36 -5.01
C ARG A 106 5.12 -7.86 -3.91
N VAL A 107 4.21 -7.00 -3.45
CA VAL A 107 3.06 -7.44 -2.64
C VAL A 107 2.11 -8.22 -3.55
N ALA A 108 1.77 -9.45 -3.15
CA ALA A 108 0.86 -10.29 -3.92
C ALA A 108 -0.52 -9.63 -3.97
N PRO A 109 -1.21 -9.64 -5.13
CA PRO A 109 -2.59 -9.16 -5.17
C PRO A 109 -3.55 -10.16 -4.52
N PHE A 110 -4.71 -9.69 -4.08
CA PHE A 110 -5.78 -10.57 -3.62
C PHE A 110 -6.21 -11.59 -4.69
N PRO A 111 -6.57 -12.83 -4.29
CA PRO A 111 -6.98 -13.87 -5.21
C PRO A 111 -8.28 -13.53 -5.91
N LYS A 112 -8.55 -14.25 -7.00
CA LYS A 112 -9.73 -14.05 -7.86
C LYS A 112 -11.05 -14.02 -7.07
N ALA A 113 -11.23 -14.89 -6.08
CA ALA A 113 -12.45 -14.95 -5.28
C ALA A 113 -12.75 -13.62 -4.56
N THR A 114 -11.75 -13.02 -3.91
CA THR A 114 -11.90 -11.71 -3.24
C THR A 114 -12.20 -10.60 -4.24
N ARG A 115 -11.53 -10.63 -5.40
CA ARG A 115 -11.75 -9.66 -6.48
C ARG A 115 -13.18 -9.73 -7.03
N GLU A 116 -13.68 -10.92 -7.29
CA GLU A 116 -15.05 -11.17 -7.76
C GLU A 116 -16.08 -10.69 -6.74
N ARG A 117 -15.83 -10.92 -5.44
CA ARG A 117 -16.69 -10.41 -4.37
C ARG A 117 -16.73 -8.88 -4.34
N LEU A 118 -15.59 -8.20 -4.33
CA LEU A 118 -15.54 -6.73 -4.33
C LEU A 118 -16.25 -6.14 -5.57
N VAL A 119 -16.13 -6.80 -6.72
CA VAL A 119 -16.83 -6.40 -7.94
C VAL A 119 -18.34 -6.61 -7.81
N ALA A 120 -18.78 -7.74 -7.28
CA ALA A 120 -20.19 -8.05 -7.11
C ALA A 120 -20.90 -7.04 -6.19
N GLU A 121 -20.24 -6.64 -5.10
CA GLU A 121 -20.82 -5.73 -4.10
C GLU A 121 -20.78 -4.26 -4.54
N TYR A 122 -19.69 -3.82 -5.19
CA TYR A 122 -19.40 -2.39 -5.31
C TYR A 122 -19.19 -1.88 -6.73
N CYS A 123 -19.03 -2.75 -7.73
CA CYS A 123 -18.84 -2.31 -9.10
C CYS A 123 -20.18 -1.94 -9.75
N PRO A 124 -20.30 -0.79 -10.43
CA PRO A 124 -21.46 -0.50 -11.26
C PRO A 124 -21.71 -1.61 -12.28
N SER A 125 -22.96 -2.07 -12.41
CA SER A 125 -23.32 -3.26 -13.20
C SER A 125 -22.85 -3.21 -14.66
N ASP A 126 -22.81 -2.02 -15.26
CA ASP A 126 -22.34 -1.78 -16.62
C ASP A 126 -20.81 -1.92 -16.79
N LEU A 127 -20.04 -1.90 -15.70
CA LEU A 127 -18.58 -2.04 -15.72
C LEU A 127 -18.09 -3.44 -15.35
N VAL A 128 -18.93 -4.27 -14.71
CA VAL A 128 -18.54 -5.58 -14.14
C VAL A 128 -17.75 -6.45 -15.14
N ALA A 129 -18.29 -6.66 -16.33
CA ALA A 129 -17.65 -7.51 -17.34
C ALA A 129 -16.28 -6.96 -17.77
N GLY A 130 -16.16 -5.64 -17.95
CA GLY A 130 -14.90 -5.00 -18.31
C GLY A 130 -13.86 -5.03 -17.19
N ILE A 131 -14.29 -4.88 -15.93
CA ILE A 131 -13.40 -4.93 -14.77
C ILE A 131 -12.84 -6.35 -14.58
N LEU A 132 -13.69 -7.38 -14.66
CA LEU A 132 -13.27 -8.78 -14.50
C LEU A 132 -12.39 -9.29 -15.64
N ALA A 133 -12.56 -8.75 -16.86
CA ALA A 133 -11.72 -9.09 -18.01
C ALA A 133 -10.40 -8.30 -18.06
N SER A 134 -10.21 -7.29 -17.21
CA SER A 134 -9.05 -6.40 -17.26
C SER A 134 -7.89 -6.95 -16.43
N GLU A 135 -6.77 -7.22 -17.09
CA GLU A 135 -5.51 -7.60 -16.44
C GLU A 135 -5.04 -6.55 -15.42
N MET A 136 -5.40 -5.27 -15.62
CA MET A 136 -5.06 -4.23 -14.64
C MET A 136 -5.72 -4.45 -13.29
N ASN A 137 -6.96 -4.96 -13.28
CA ASN A 137 -7.69 -5.21 -12.05
C ASN A 137 -7.31 -6.55 -11.38
N GLU A 138 -6.33 -7.27 -11.95
CA GLU A 138 -5.68 -8.38 -11.26
C GLU A 138 -4.71 -7.92 -10.18
N ASP A 139 -4.17 -6.70 -10.27
CA ASP A 139 -3.26 -6.14 -9.25
C ASP A 139 -4.04 -5.52 -8.07
N CYS A 140 -4.92 -6.31 -7.47
CA CYS A 140 -5.83 -5.86 -6.41
C CYS A 140 -5.11 -5.78 -5.06
N LEU A 141 -4.98 -4.56 -4.54
CA LEU A 141 -4.60 -4.27 -3.15
C LEU A 141 -5.72 -3.46 -2.53
N VAL A 142 -6.11 -3.78 -1.30
CA VAL A 142 -7.23 -3.09 -0.61
C VAL A 142 -6.66 -2.04 0.31
N ARG A 143 -6.95 -0.76 0.07
CA ARG A 143 -6.48 0.36 0.89
C ARG A 143 -7.51 0.69 1.96
N LEU A 144 -7.12 0.62 3.23
CA LEU A 144 -8.05 0.85 4.34
C LEU A 144 -8.24 2.33 4.60
N TYR A 145 -9.49 2.73 4.81
CA TYR A 145 -9.90 4.07 5.22
C TYR A 145 -10.71 3.98 6.52
N LEU A 146 -10.03 3.81 7.66
CA LEU A 146 -10.66 3.73 8.98
C LEU A 146 -11.07 5.10 9.54
N GLY A 147 -10.52 6.19 8.97
CA GLY A 147 -10.87 7.56 9.33
C GLY A 147 -12.00 8.16 8.51
N ARG A 148 -12.65 7.38 7.63
CA ARG A 148 -13.68 7.87 6.72
C ARG A 148 -14.74 6.83 6.42
N ARG A 149 -16.00 7.27 6.44
CA ARG A 149 -17.14 6.60 5.80
C ARG A 149 -17.42 7.24 4.44
N ARG A 150 -17.99 6.49 3.49
CA ARG A 150 -18.45 7.07 2.22
C ARG A 150 -19.54 8.12 2.51
N THR A 151 -19.51 9.25 1.80
CA THR A 151 -20.47 10.36 2.01
C THR A 151 -21.85 10.10 1.40
N GLN A 152 -22.03 9.01 0.65
CA GLN A 152 -23.25 8.75 -0.15
C GLN A 152 -24.23 7.75 0.48
N VAL A 153 -24.08 7.37 1.75
CA VAL A 153 -24.92 6.36 2.43
C VAL A 153 -26.42 6.70 2.40
N HIS A 154 -26.79 7.99 2.27
CA HIS A 154 -28.20 8.44 2.32
C HIS A 154 -28.66 9.38 1.19
N GLN A 155 -27.92 9.51 0.09
CA GLN A 155 -28.41 10.28 -1.06
C GLN A 155 -28.86 9.33 -2.19
N PRO A 156 -30.09 9.50 -2.74
CA PRO A 156 -30.50 8.74 -3.92
C PRO A 156 -29.45 8.98 -5.00
N ARG A 157 -28.94 7.89 -5.59
CA ARG A 157 -27.88 7.84 -6.62
C ARG A 157 -27.98 9.04 -7.56
N ARG A 158 -27.34 10.16 -7.20
CA ARG A 158 -27.14 11.26 -8.14
C ARG A 158 -26.15 10.68 -9.12
N GLY A 159 -26.66 10.30 -10.29
CA GLY A 159 -25.89 9.65 -11.34
C GLY A 159 -24.72 10.54 -11.73
N SER A 160 -23.59 10.39 -11.03
CA SER A 160 -22.32 10.81 -11.56
C SER A 160 -22.19 10.13 -12.91
N ARG A 161 -22.14 10.93 -13.98
CA ARG A 161 -21.90 10.43 -15.33
C ARG A 161 -20.52 9.77 -15.44
N PHE A 162 -19.62 10.07 -14.50
CA PHE A 162 -18.35 9.38 -14.31
C PHE A 162 -18.53 8.21 -13.37
N LYS A 163 -18.58 7.00 -13.95
CA LYS A 163 -18.45 5.75 -13.24
C LYS A 163 -17.01 5.28 -13.43
N ALA A 164 -16.19 5.43 -12.40
CA ALA A 164 -14.85 4.88 -12.36
C ALA A 164 -14.81 3.80 -11.27
N PHE A 165 -14.27 2.63 -11.60
CA PHE A 165 -14.05 1.54 -10.66
C PHE A 165 -12.71 0.90 -11.00
N SER A 166 -11.89 0.63 -9.98
CA SER A 166 -10.67 -0.13 -10.13
C SER A 166 -10.39 -0.91 -8.87
N LEU A 167 -9.87 -2.13 -9.03
CA LEU A 167 -9.38 -2.95 -7.93
C LEU A 167 -7.95 -2.59 -7.51
N ARG A 168 -7.22 -1.80 -8.31
CA ARG A 168 -5.90 -1.29 -7.92
C ARG A 168 -6.07 -0.28 -6.81
N ASN A 169 -5.43 -0.52 -5.66
CA ASN A 169 -5.54 0.34 -4.48
C ASN A 169 -7.01 0.60 -4.11
N TYR A 170 -7.84 -0.45 -4.14
CA TYR A 170 -9.27 -0.36 -3.90
C TYR A 170 -9.56 0.26 -2.52
N PRO A 171 -10.20 1.44 -2.44
CA PRO A 171 -10.45 2.10 -1.17
C PRO A 171 -11.60 1.41 -0.42
N LEU A 172 -11.31 0.83 0.74
CA LEU A 172 -12.28 0.18 1.61
C LEU A 172 -12.54 1.05 2.85
N HIS A 173 -13.75 1.61 2.91
CA HIS A 173 -14.20 2.50 3.99
C HIS A 173 -14.88 1.73 5.13
N VAL A 174 -15.01 2.34 6.31
CA VAL A 174 -15.63 1.73 7.49
C VAL A 174 -17.02 1.16 7.19
N ASP A 175 -17.88 1.90 6.48
CA ASP A 175 -19.23 1.45 6.12
C ASP A 175 -19.22 0.24 5.19
N GLN A 176 -18.22 0.13 4.31
CA GLN A 176 -18.06 -1.03 3.44
C GLN A 176 -17.59 -2.25 4.22
N MET A 177 -16.75 -2.08 5.23
CA MET A 177 -16.34 -3.19 6.10
C MET A 177 -17.55 -3.78 6.84
N GLU A 178 -18.44 -2.91 7.34
CA GLU A 178 -19.69 -3.32 7.97
C GLU A 178 -20.63 -4.02 6.98
N GLU A 179 -20.80 -3.48 5.77
CA GLU A 179 -21.61 -4.09 4.71
C GLU A 179 -21.08 -5.47 4.28
N LEU A 180 -19.76 -5.64 4.20
CA LEU A 180 -19.14 -6.93 3.89
C LEU A 180 -19.32 -7.95 5.01
N GLY A 181 -19.60 -7.50 6.23
CA GLY A 181 -19.66 -8.34 7.43
C GLY A 181 -18.29 -8.57 8.08
N ILE A 182 -17.29 -7.71 7.84
CA ILE A 182 -16.00 -7.81 8.50
C ILE A 182 -16.21 -7.67 10.02
N PRO A 183 -15.74 -8.63 10.84
CA PRO A 183 -15.92 -8.58 12.29
C PRO A 183 -15.34 -7.31 12.91
N ALA A 184 -16.06 -6.71 13.86
CA ALA A 184 -15.60 -5.51 14.58
C ALA A 184 -14.25 -5.73 15.28
N GLN A 185 -13.95 -6.95 15.71
CA GLN A 185 -12.65 -7.33 16.30
C GLN A 185 -11.50 -7.22 15.28
N ASP A 186 -11.74 -7.52 14.01
CA ASP A 186 -10.74 -7.44 12.95
C ASP A 186 -10.51 -5.97 12.58
N MET A 187 -11.60 -5.20 12.49
CA MET A 187 -11.54 -3.74 12.30
C MET A 187 -10.75 -3.06 13.43
N ARG A 188 -10.98 -3.49 14.68
CA ARG A 188 -10.20 -3.07 15.85
C ARG A 188 -8.72 -3.45 15.67
N GLY A 189 -8.43 -4.69 15.28
CA GLY A 189 -7.08 -5.16 15.00
C GLY A 189 -6.36 -4.30 13.96
N TYR A 190 -7.04 -3.91 12.87
CA TYR A 190 -6.47 -3.01 11.87
C TYR A 190 -6.08 -1.65 12.46
N ALA A 191 -6.96 -1.05 13.27
CA ALA A 191 -6.66 0.22 13.94
C ALA A 191 -5.45 0.10 14.88
N GLU A 192 -5.37 -1.00 15.64
CA GLU A 192 -4.26 -1.28 16.55
C GLU A 192 -2.92 -1.50 15.81
N VAL A 193 -2.91 -2.17 14.65
CA VAL A 193 -1.68 -2.34 13.84
C VAL A 193 -1.22 -1.01 13.25
N MET A 194 -2.14 -0.16 12.78
CA MET A 194 -1.79 1.19 12.33
C MET A 194 -1.19 2.04 13.46
N ALA A 195 -1.78 1.98 14.65
CA ALA A 195 -1.30 2.68 15.83
C ALA A 195 0.12 2.24 16.22
N GLU A 196 0.32 0.94 16.38
CA GLU A 196 1.63 0.35 16.70
C GLU A 196 2.69 0.72 15.65
N THR A 197 2.32 0.67 14.36
CA THR A 197 3.22 1.04 13.26
C THR A 197 3.64 2.50 13.35
N LEU A 198 2.69 3.41 13.57
CA LEU A 198 2.99 4.83 13.70
C LEU A 198 3.84 5.11 14.96
N ALA A 199 3.58 4.43 16.08
CA ALA A 199 4.42 4.55 17.28
C ALA A 199 5.87 4.10 17.00
N ILE A 200 6.06 2.98 16.28
CA ILE A 200 7.39 2.54 15.84
C ILE A 200 8.03 3.59 14.93
N MET A 201 7.31 4.10 13.92
CA MET A 201 7.84 5.09 12.99
C MET A 201 8.29 6.37 13.70
N HIS A 202 7.46 6.91 14.59
CA HIS A 202 7.76 8.13 15.32
C HIS A 202 8.88 7.93 16.35
N TRP A 203 8.79 6.91 17.21
CA TRP A 203 9.65 6.84 18.40
C TRP A 203 10.90 5.98 18.23
N VAL A 204 10.84 4.97 17.37
CA VAL A 204 11.98 4.08 17.11
C VAL A 204 12.72 4.54 15.85
N VAL A 205 11.99 4.68 14.75
CA VAL A 205 12.59 5.02 13.45
C VAL A 205 12.86 6.53 13.38
N GLN A 206 12.14 7.36 14.12
CA GLN A 206 12.29 8.82 14.12
C GLN A 206 11.99 9.45 12.75
N VAL A 207 10.85 9.05 12.17
CA VAL A 207 10.31 9.62 10.93
C VAL A 207 8.84 10.00 11.12
N ASP A 208 8.37 11.01 10.41
CA ASP A 208 7.03 11.60 10.58
C ASP A 208 5.86 10.83 9.96
N ALA A 209 6.14 9.71 9.28
CA ALA A 209 5.15 8.90 8.58
C ALA A 209 4.28 9.67 7.56
N ASN A 210 4.81 10.75 6.99
CA ASN A 210 4.10 11.54 6.00
C ASN A 210 3.91 10.75 4.69
N ASP A 211 2.65 10.71 4.24
CA ASP A 211 2.13 10.02 3.05
C ASP A 211 2.27 8.49 3.02
N VAL A 212 2.56 7.83 4.16
CA VAL A 212 2.57 6.37 4.19
C VAL A 212 1.18 5.79 3.93
N GLU A 213 1.13 4.72 3.16
CA GLU A 213 -0.09 4.02 2.79
C GLU A 213 -0.19 2.67 3.52
N PHE A 214 -1.39 2.33 3.96
CA PHE A 214 -1.71 1.03 4.55
C PHE A 214 -2.65 0.25 3.63
N VAL A 215 -2.23 -0.95 3.24
CA VAL A 215 -3.02 -1.84 2.39
C VAL A 215 -3.14 -3.23 3.01
N LEU A 216 -4.28 -3.88 2.77
CA LEU A 216 -4.43 -5.31 2.99
C LEU A 216 -4.06 -6.04 1.71
N ALA A 217 -3.40 -7.17 1.89
CA ALA A 217 -3.03 -8.10 0.82
C ALA A 217 -2.70 -9.48 1.42
N PRO A 218 -2.65 -10.55 0.61
CA PRO A 218 -2.18 -11.85 1.06
C PRO A 218 -0.80 -11.77 1.76
N PRO A 219 -0.55 -12.60 2.79
CA PRO A 219 0.72 -12.62 3.51
C PRO A 219 1.87 -13.18 2.65
N ASP A 220 3.11 -12.88 3.03
CA ASP A 220 4.30 -13.48 2.41
C ASP A 220 4.66 -14.81 3.08
N GLY A 221 4.00 -15.89 2.65
CA GLY A 221 4.32 -17.27 3.02
C GLY A 221 3.82 -17.73 4.40
N GLU A 222 3.98 -16.91 5.44
CA GLU A 222 3.40 -17.20 6.77
C GLU A 222 1.87 -17.06 6.78
N LYS A 223 1.21 -17.66 7.77
CA LYS A 223 -0.25 -17.52 7.93
C LYS A 223 -0.59 -16.05 8.18
N GLY A 224 -1.59 -15.54 7.47
CA GLY A 224 -2.08 -14.17 7.63
C GLY A 224 -2.57 -13.93 9.05
N GLU A 225 -2.42 -12.70 9.54
CA GLU A 225 -2.95 -12.28 10.84
C GLU A 225 -4.49 -12.35 10.86
N TRP A 226 -5.12 -12.16 9.69
CA TRP A 226 -6.57 -12.20 9.54
C TRP A 226 -7.01 -13.18 8.45
N ASP A 227 -8.17 -13.79 8.68
CA ASP A 227 -8.91 -14.61 7.73
C ASP A 227 -10.40 -14.29 7.93
N ASN A 228 -10.96 -13.48 7.02
CA ASN A 228 -12.34 -13.00 7.11
C ASN A 228 -12.98 -12.87 5.71
N GLU A 229 -13.94 -11.97 5.55
CA GLU A 229 -14.69 -11.74 4.32
C GLU A 229 -13.82 -11.40 3.09
N LEU A 230 -12.59 -10.92 3.31
CA LEU A 230 -11.59 -10.68 2.26
C LEU A 230 -10.71 -11.91 1.95
N GLY A 231 -10.83 -13.00 2.71
CA GLY A 231 -9.94 -14.17 2.73
C GLY A 231 -8.74 -13.96 3.68
N GLU A 232 -7.75 -14.84 3.60
CA GLU A 232 -6.50 -14.72 4.37
C GLU A 232 -5.65 -13.54 3.91
N HIS A 233 -5.24 -12.67 4.84
CA HIS A 233 -4.45 -11.46 4.54
C HIS A 233 -3.65 -10.96 5.73
N ALA A 234 -2.74 -10.02 5.44
CA ALA A 234 -1.98 -9.23 6.39
C ALA A 234 -2.05 -7.74 6.01
N MET A 235 -1.63 -6.87 6.93
CA MET A 235 -1.49 -5.44 6.67
C MET A 235 -0.07 -5.15 6.19
N TRP A 236 0.02 -4.37 5.12
CA TRP A 236 1.26 -3.93 4.50
C TRP A 236 1.36 -2.41 4.54
N MET A 237 2.56 -1.89 4.79
CA MET A 237 2.87 -0.46 4.71
C MET A 237 3.76 -0.16 3.50
N LEU A 238 3.38 0.87 2.74
CA LEU A 238 3.99 1.28 1.48
C LEU A 238 4.17 2.81 1.41
N ASP A 239 4.92 3.25 0.41
CA ASP A 239 5.15 4.65 -0.01
C ASP A 239 5.82 5.52 1.07
N PHE A 240 7.15 5.58 1.06
CA PHE A 240 7.94 6.33 2.05
C PHE A 240 8.57 7.59 1.47
N ASP A 241 8.15 8.00 0.27
CA ASP A 241 8.80 9.02 -0.54
C ASP A 241 8.71 10.44 0.04
N LEU A 242 7.69 10.71 0.87
CA LEU A 242 7.51 11.98 1.58
C LEU A 242 7.78 11.92 3.09
N CYS A 243 8.20 10.76 3.61
CA CYS A 243 8.62 10.63 5.00
C CYS A 243 9.86 11.48 5.26
N ARG A 244 9.85 12.23 6.36
CA ARG A 244 10.97 13.07 6.80
C ARG A 244 11.44 12.64 8.17
N ASP A 245 12.71 12.91 8.45
CA ASP A 245 13.24 12.72 9.80
C ASP A 245 12.49 13.60 10.79
N MET A 246 12.33 13.07 12.00
CA MET A 246 11.56 13.67 13.07
C MET A 246 12.42 13.73 14.33
N SER A 247 12.49 14.89 14.98
CA SER A 247 13.17 15.04 16.27
C SER A 247 12.36 14.43 17.43
N ILE A 248 13.03 14.06 18.53
CA ILE A 248 12.37 13.60 19.77
C ILE A 248 12.15 14.79 20.70
N ASP A 249 11.40 15.77 20.22
CA ASP A 249 11.01 16.97 20.94
C ASP A 249 9.64 17.47 20.48
N LYS A 250 9.21 18.62 21.01
CA LYS A 250 7.92 19.22 20.67
C LYS A 250 7.78 19.50 19.17
N ALA A 251 8.84 19.91 18.48
CA ALA A 251 8.78 20.22 17.06
C ALA A 251 8.57 18.94 16.23
N GLY A 252 9.22 17.85 16.61
CA GLY A 252 8.99 16.55 15.98
C GLY A 252 7.58 16.02 16.19
N VAL A 253 7.02 16.19 17.39
CA VAL A 253 5.61 15.85 17.67
C VAL A 253 4.66 16.68 16.80
N GLU A 254 4.89 18.00 16.69
CA GLU A 254 4.10 18.86 15.82
C GLU A 254 4.18 18.42 14.35
N GLN A 255 5.36 18.00 13.88
CA GLN A 255 5.55 17.45 12.55
C GLN A 255 4.75 16.17 12.31
N ALA A 256 4.80 15.21 13.24
CA ALA A 256 4.01 13.98 13.16
C ALA A 256 2.49 14.26 13.17
N VAL A 257 2.03 15.20 13.99
CA VAL A 257 0.62 15.61 14.01
C VAL A 257 0.21 16.23 12.67
N VAL A 258 1.05 17.07 12.07
CA VAL A 258 0.79 17.64 10.74
C VAL A 258 0.72 16.55 9.68
N ALA A 259 1.64 15.58 9.70
CA ALA A 259 1.61 14.43 8.79
C ALA A 259 0.33 13.61 8.98
N PHE A 260 -0.04 13.30 10.24
CA PHE A 260 -1.27 12.58 10.58
C PHE A 260 -2.51 13.21 9.93
N TRP A 261 -2.67 14.53 10.03
CA TRP A 261 -3.82 15.22 9.43
C TRP A 261 -3.74 15.38 7.92
N LYS A 262 -2.54 15.44 7.35
CA LYS A 262 -2.33 15.60 5.90
C LYS A 262 -2.50 14.31 5.12
N ASN A 263 -2.11 13.17 5.68
CA ASN A 263 -2.34 11.90 5.01
C ASN A 263 -3.84 11.71 4.79
N ASP A 264 -4.15 10.94 3.75
CA ASP A 264 -5.48 10.39 3.55
C ASP A 264 -5.99 9.72 4.85
N PRO A 265 -7.30 9.69 5.10
CA PRO A 265 -7.88 9.18 6.35
C PRO A 265 -7.82 7.64 6.45
N PHE A 266 -6.62 7.08 6.33
CA PHE A 266 -6.32 5.66 6.43
C PHE A 266 -6.55 5.16 7.85
N TYR A 267 -5.97 5.88 8.81
CA TYR A 267 -6.14 5.62 10.23
C TYR A 267 -7.36 6.35 10.81
N PRO A 268 -7.92 5.84 11.92
CA PRO A 268 -9.09 6.45 12.57
C PRO A 268 -8.83 7.92 12.90
N ARG A 269 -9.82 8.78 12.66
CA ARG A 269 -9.74 10.19 13.06
C ARG A 269 -10.14 10.33 14.54
N PRO A 270 -9.60 11.33 15.26
CA PRO A 270 -10.02 11.64 16.62
C PRO A 270 -11.51 11.88 16.73
N ASP A 271 -12.19 10.92 17.33
CA ASP A 271 -13.63 10.94 17.62
C ASP A 271 -13.85 10.03 18.84
N GLU A 272 -14.31 10.61 19.95
CA GLU A 272 -14.45 9.88 21.22
C GLU A 272 -15.51 8.78 21.14
N GLU A 273 -16.48 8.87 20.23
CA GLU A 273 -17.52 7.85 20.03
C GLU A 273 -17.07 6.72 19.09
N SER A 274 -15.94 6.90 18.39
CA SER A 274 -15.40 5.90 17.48
C SER A 274 -14.59 4.84 18.23
N PHE A 275 -15.11 3.61 18.29
CA PHE A 275 -14.38 2.47 18.87
C PHE A 275 -13.04 2.21 18.19
N LEU A 276 -12.92 2.56 16.89
CA LEU A 276 -11.67 2.46 16.14
C LEU A 276 -10.65 3.49 16.62
N TRP A 277 -11.07 4.73 16.89
CA TRP A 277 -10.19 5.74 17.46
C TRP A 277 -9.78 5.39 18.88
N GLN A 278 -10.69 4.89 19.71
CA GLN A 278 -10.37 4.42 21.06
C GLN A 278 -9.29 3.34 21.02
N ALA A 279 -9.46 2.31 20.18
CA ALA A 279 -8.47 1.25 20.01
C ALA A 279 -7.12 1.77 19.49
N PHE A 280 -7.15 2.68 18.50
CA PHE A 280 -5.93 3.31 17.97
C PHE A 280 -5.20 4.10 19.06
N ARG A 281 -5.91 4.98 19.79
CA ARG A 281 -5.34 5.85 20.83
C ARG A 281 -4.77 5.07 22.01
N GLU A 282 -5.45 4.00 22.42
CA GLU A 282 -4.98 3.14 23.52
C GLU A 282 -3.71 2.36 23.16
N LYS A 283 -3.58 2.00 21.88
CA LYS A 283 -2.47 1.19 21.39
C LYS A 283 -1.22 2.00 21.01
N TYR A 284 -1.39 3.24 20.54
CA TYR A 284 -0.32 4.16 20.16
C TYR A 284 0.47 4.64 21.38
#